data_AF-A0A7C3RRF3-F1
#
_entry.id   AF-A0A7C3RRF3-F1
#
_cell.length_a   1.000
_cell.length_b   1.000
_cell.length_c   1.000
_cell.angle_alpha   90.00
_cell.angle_beta   90.00
_cell.angle_gamma   90.00
#
_symmetry.space_group_name_H-M   'P 1'
#
loop_
_entity.id
_entity.type
_entity.pdbx_description
1 polymer ?
#
loop_
_entity_poly.entity_id
_entity_poly.type
_entity_poly.pdbx_seq_one_letter_code
_entity_poly.pdbx_strand_id
1 'polypeptide(L)'
;MATLRFSKKPVDLEALEAAVAAATVGNGKVRLPEKPKLATGRPKKREIPEGLWTKCPKCNTMVFDKELDENLKVCPHCQYHFPLG
;
A
#
# COMPACT_ATOMS: atom_id res chain seq x y z
N MET A 1 -35.47 -16.81 32.67
CA MET A 1 -34.98 -16.57 31.28
C MET A 1 -33.86 -15.55 31.37
N ALA A 2 -32.65 -15.95 30.97
CA ALA A 2 -31.40 -15.29 31.32
C ALA A 2 -31.25 -13.88 30.71
N THR A 3 -30.92 -12.89 31.55
CA THR A 3 -30.57 -11.54 31.15
C THR A 3 -29.07 -11.44 30.89
N LEU A 4 -28.67 -11.39 29.62
CA LEU A 4 -27.26 -11.22 29.26
C LEU A 4 -26.87 -9.75 29.32
N ARG A 5 -26.07 -9.41 30.34
CA ARG A 5 -25.50 -8.07 30.58
C ARG A 5 -24.36 -7.81 29.60
N PHE A 6 -24.45 -6.69 28.89
CA PHE A 6 -23.50 -6.22 27.89
C PHE A 6 -22.25 -5.64 28.58
N SER A 7 -21.25 -6.48 28.86
CA SER A 7 -19.97 -6.05 29.45
C SER A 7 -19.06 -5.44 28.39
N LYS A 8 -19.22 -4.13 28.19
CA LYS A 8 -18.20 -3.27 27.59
C LYS A 8 -17.16 -3.00 28.68
N LYS A 9 -15.94 -3.50 28.53
CA LYS A 9 -14.82 -3.08 29.39
C LYS A 9 -13.65 -2.55 28.56
N PRO A 10 -13.15 -1.37 28.94
CA PRO A 10 -12.20 -0.57 28.18
C PRO A 10 -10.79 -1.14 28.22
N VAL A 11 -10.01 -0.68 27.25
CA VAL A 11 -8.59 -0.91 27.06
C VAL A 11 -7.84 -0.17 28.16
N ASP A 12 -7.38 -0.89 29.19
CA ASP A 12 -6.41 -0.38 30.15
C ASP A 12 -5.00 -0.57 29.56
N LEU A 13 -4.63 0.38 28.68
CA LEU A 13 -3.24 0.83 28.62
C LEU A 13 -2.95 1.53 29.96
N GLU A 14 -1.80 1.24 30.60
CA GLU A 14 -1.00 2.14 31.48
C GLU A 14 -0.40 1.53 32.77
N ALA A 15 -0.07 0.23 32.86
CA ALA A 15 0.67 -0.26 34.05
C ALA A 15 1.58 -1.49 33.82
N LEU A 16 2.77 -1.29 33.24
CA LEU A 16 3.98 -2.07 33.59
C LEU A 16 5.26 -1.32 33.20
N GLU A 17 5.44 -0.11 33.74
CA GLU A 17 6.78 0.46 33.88
C GLU A 17 7.56 -0.31 34.96
N ALA A 18 8.87 -0.47 34.73
CA ALA A 18 9.90 -1.05 35.60
C ALA A 18 10.12 -2.58 35.55
N ALA A 19 11.00 -3.04 34.63
CA ALA A 19 12.01 -4.10 34.88
C ALA A 19 12.87 -4.48 33.64
N VAL A 20 13.42 -3.53 32.87
CA VAL A 20 14.47 -3.88 31.88
C VAL A 20 15.62 -2.87 31.96
N ALA A 21 16.39 -2.98 33.03
CA ALA A 21 17.71 -2.37 33.14
C ALA A 21 18.76 -3.48 33.03
N ALA A 22 19.22 -3.77 31.82
CA ALA A 22 20.51 -4.42 31.54
C ALA A 22 20.74 -4.54 30.02
N ALA A 23 21.35 -3.52 29.41
CA ALA A 23 22.04 -3.70 28.13
C ALA A 23 23.23 -2.73 28.09
N THR A 24 24.40 -3.30 28.34
CA THR A 24 25.70 -2.63 28.21
C THR A 24 25.89 -2.14 26.78
N VAL A 25 26.24 -0.85 26.65
CA VAL A 25 26.54 -0.20 25.37
C VAL A 25 27.76 -0.86 24.72
N GLY A 26 27.52 -1.61 23.65
CA GLY A 26 28.57 -2.11 22.76
C GLY A 26 29.10 -0.99 21.87
N ASN A 27 30.39 -0.69 22.01
CA ASN A 27 31.13 0.17 21.09
C ASN A 27 31.32 -0.56 19.75
N GLY A 28 30.33 -0.44 18.87
CA GLY A 28 30.44 -0.83 17.47
C GLY A 28 30.71 0.41 16.63
N LYS A 29 31.94 0.56 16.10
CA LYS A 29 32.19 1.48 14.97
C LYS A 29 31.26 1.05 13.82
N VAL A 30 30.17 1.79 13.62
CA VAL A 30 29.33 1.63 12.44
C VAL A 30 30.13 2.15 11.25
N ARG A 31 30.75 1.24 10.50
CA ARG A 31 31.44 1.56 9.26
C ARG A 31 30.37 1.83 8.20
N LEU A 32 30.15 3.11 7.89
CA LEU A 32 29.26 3.52 6.81
C LEU A 32 29.83 3.01 5.48
N PRO A 33 29.08 2.19 4.70
CA PRO A 33 29.56 1.76 3.39
C PRO A 33 29.61 2.94 2.43
N GLU A 34 30.71 3.05 1.69
CA GLU A 34 30.99 4.12 0.74
C GLU A 34 29.87 4.23 -0.31
N LYS A 35 29.49 5.48 -0.61
CA LYS A 35 28.40 5.78 -1.54
C LYS A 35 28.73 5.20 -2.93
N PRO A 36 27.88 4.30 -3.48
CA PRO A 36 28.17 3.68 -4.76
C PRO A 36 28.22 4.75 -5.84
N LYS A 37 29.31 4.73 -6.62
CA LYS A 37 29.48 5.60 -7.79
C LYS A 37 28.36 5.22 -8.77
N LEU A 38 27.36 6.09 -8.95
CA LEU A 38 26.35 5.93 -10.00
C LEU A 38 27.06 6.10 -11.34
N ALA A 39 27.61 5.00 -11.85
CA ALA A 39 28.11 4.93 -13.20
C ALA A 39 26.97 5.32 -14.15
N THR A 40 27.27 6.25 -15.05
CA THR A 40 26.44 6.77 -16.14
C THR A 40 26.15 5.68 -17.18
N GLY A 41 25.58 4.56 -16.74
CA GLY A 41 25.07 3.49 -17.58
C GLY A 41 23.62 3.83 -17.92
N ARG A 42 23.37 4.07 -19.21
CA ARG A 42 22.05 4.23 -19.84
C ARG A 42 20.99 3.40 -19.10
N PRO A 43 19.88 4.00 -18.64
CA PRO A 43 18.85 3.23 -17.94
C PRO A 43 18.41 2.11 -18.86
N LYS A 44 18.59 0.84 -18.42
CA LYS A 44 17.73 -0.26 -18.90
C LYS A 44 16.33 0.28 -18.68
N LYS A 45 15.65 0.61 -19.77
CA LYS A 45 14.24 1.00 -19.80
C LYS A 45 13.54 -0.17 -19.14
N ARG A 46 13.28 -0.03 -17.85
CA ARG A 46 12.31 -0.86 -17.15
C ARG A 46 11.07 -0.65 -18.00
N GLU A 47 10.61 -1.69 -18.68
CA GLU A 47 9.32 -1.67 -19.35
C GLU A 47 8.33 -1.32 -18.25
N ILE A 48 8.00 -0.04 -18.16
CA ILE A 48 6.91 0.43 -17.32
C ILE A 48 5.71 -0.28 -17.94
N PRO A 49 4.99 -1.13 -17.19
CA PRO A 49 3.80 -1.76 -17.75
C PRO A 49 2.86 -0.63 -18.16
N GLU A 50 2.77 -0.40 -19.47
CA GLU A 50 1.83 0.55 -20.08
C GLU A 50 0.42 0.01 -19.84
N GLY A 51 -0.55 0.89 -19.56
CA GLY A 51 -1.93 0.48 -19.32
C GLY A 51 -2.21 0.05 -17.88
N LEU A 52 -2.10 1.00 -16.94
CA LEU A 52 -2.67 0.85 -15.60
C LEU A 52 -3.98 1.63 -15.44
N TRP A 53 -4.17 2.66 -16.28
CA TRP A 53 -5.29 3.59 -16.21
C TRP A 53 -5.84 3.83 -17.62
N THR A 54 -7.16 3.68 -17.77
CA THR A 54 -7.89 3.98 -19.00
C THR A 54 -8.84 5.14 -18.78
N LYS A 55 -8.85 6.09 -19.73
CA LYS A 55 -9.81 7.20 -19.73
C LYS A 55 -11.12 6.76 -20.35
N CYS A 56 -12.24 6.94 -19.64
CA CYS A 56 -13.56 6.66 -20.20
C CYS A 56 -13.97 7.71 -21.25
N PRO A 57 -14.43 7.33 -22.46
CA PRO A 57 -14.84 8.28 -23.49
C PRO A 57 -16.16 9.00 -23.18
N LYS A 58 -17.01 8.45 -22.30
CA LYS A 58 -18.31 9.03 -21.93
C LYS A 58 -18.20 10.05 -20.81
N CYS A 59 -17.54 9.70 -19.70
CA CYS A 59 -17.46 10.57 -18.51
C CYS A 59 -16.09 11.22 -18.31
N ASN A 60 -15.09 10.93 -19.16
CA ASN A 60 -13.71 11.42 -19.05
C ASN A 60 -12.98 11.06 -17.74
N THR A 61 -13.56 10.23 -16.89
CA THR A 61 -12.93 9.75 -15.65
C THR A 61 -11.82 8.77 -15.97
N MET A 62 -10.72 8.85 -15.21
CA MET A 62 -9.66 7.85 -15.24
C MET A 62 -10.09 6.64 -14.41
N VAL A 63 -10.20 5.50 -15.05
CA VAL A 63 -10.60 4.23 -14.45
C VAL A 63 -9.36 3.33 -14.42
N PHE A 64 -9.23 2.54 -13.36
CA PHE A 64 -8.14 1.58 -13.24
C PHE A 64 -8.42 0.35 -14.11
N ASP A 65 -7.40 -0.14 -14.83
CA ASP A 65 -7.62 -1.23 -15.80
C ASP A 65 -8.06 -2.54 -15.12
N LYS A 66 -7.58 -2.81 -13.88
CA LYS A 66 -8.05 -3.98 -13.13
C LYS A 66 -9.52 -3.88 -12.74
N GLU A 67 -9.97 -2.70 -12.32
CA GLU A 67 -11.39 -2.47 -12.01
C GLU A 67 -12.24 -2.60 -13.27
N LEU A 68 -11.73 -2.12 -14.40
CA LEU A 68 -12.42 -2.22 -15.68
C LEU A 68 -12.56 -3.67 -16.14
N ASP A 69 -11.52 -4.50 -15.98
CA ASP A 69 -11.55 -5.93 -16.29
C ASP A 69 -12.46 -6.72 -15.33
N GLU A 70 -12.45 -6.41 -14.03
CA GLU A 70 -13.37 -7.00 -13.04
C GLU A 70 -14.84 -6.68 -13.35
N ASN A 71 -15.12 -5.49 -13.89
CA ASN A 71 -16.45 -5.04 -14.29
C ASN A 71 -16.80 -5.38 -15.76
N LEU A 72 -16.14 -6.36 -16.38
CA LEU A 72 -16.41 -6.81 -17.77
C LEU A 72 -16.31 -5.67 -18.82
N LYS A 73 -15.33 -4.79 -18.63
CA LYS A 73 -15.10 -3.57 -19.42
C LYS A 73 -16.29 -2.62 -19.43
N VAL A 74 -16.91 -2.44 -18.27
CA VAL A 74 -17.95 -1.43 -18.02
C VAL A 74 -17.40 -0.36 -17.09
N CYS A 75 -17.54 0.91 -17.47
CA CYS A 75 -17.08 2.02 -16.63
C CYS A 75 -17.92 2.10 -15.34
N PRO A 76 -17.29 2.12 -14.13
CA PRO A 76 -18.02 2.15 -12.87
C PRO A 76 -18.74 3.49 -12.61
N HIS A 77 -18.29 4.58 -13.23
CA HIS A 77 -18.86 5.92 -13.01
C HIS A 77 -20.07 6.23 -13.88
N CYS A 78 -20.11 5.71 -15.11
CA CYS A 78 -21.13 6.10 -16.09
C CYS A 78 -21.79 4.93 -16.82
N GLN A 79 -21.44 3.69 -16.42
CA GLN A 79 -21.97 2.43 -16.96
C GLN A 79 -21.84 2.34 -18.48
N TYR A 80 -20.78 2.92 -19.03
CA TYR A 80 -20.45 2.81 -20.45
C TYR A 80 -19.76 1.48 -20.72
N HIS A 81 -20.29 0.71 -21.66
CA HIS A 81 -19.68 -0.53 -22.14
C HIS A 81 -18.60 -0.20 -23.15
N PHE A 82 -17.37 -0.62 -22.89
CA PHE A 82 -16.29 -0.50 -23.86
C PHE A 82 -16.45 -1.59 -24.93
N PRO A 83 -16.21 -1.27 -26.23
CA PRO A 83 -16.25 -2.27 -27.28
C PRO A 83 -15.15 -3.32 -27.03
N LEU A 84 -15.58 -4.55 -26.78
CA LEU A 84 -14.72 -5.73 -26.84
C LEU A 84 -14.57 -6.08 -28.32
N GLY A 85 -13.45 -5.69 -28.91
CA GLY A 85 -13.06 -6.12 -30.26
C GLY A 85 -12.81 -7.62 -30.32
#